data_AF-Q96V40-F1
#
_entry.id   AF-Q96V40-F1
#
_cell.length_a   1.000
_cell.length_b   1.000
_cell.length_c   1.000
_cell.angle_alpha   90.00
_cell.angle_beta   90.00
_cell.angle_gamma   90.00
#
_symmetry.space_group_name_H-M   'P 1'
#
loop_
_entity.id
_entity.type
_entity.pdbx_description
1 polymer ?
#
loop_
_entity_poly.entity_id
_entity_poly.type
_entity_poly.pdbx_seq_one_letter_code
_entity_poly.pdbx_strand_id
1 'polypeptide(L)'
;MSVLLETNAGNLVIDLFVDSAPNESRTFIALCLSKFYHYSPFVNVRKNFAVDSGNPCFPDPLSAPQPDNDMNYTPSSHLSPEKLGQVFFTSKGNEFSPQFSICLGPVTDISGHVFGTIGEGFTTLEYINDCVLDETGRPLKDIRILHTFVLDDPFSLPIESPPSPYPTQKQIDSFRLLLDQSALEDIKAESHALTLEVLGDLPSAKIQPSEKVLFICKLNPVTAEDDLRLIFQRFGEITSVEIIRDRRTGHSLCYGFIEFTNKSAVERAYKKMEGVIIDDRKVHVDFSQSTKRKRNRDDFI
;
A
#
# COMPACT_ATOMS: atom_id res chain seq x y z
N MET A 1 -11.44 10.45 3.48
CA MET A 1 -11.66 9.00 3.47
C MET A 1 -10.51 8.41 2.70
N SER A 2 -9.65 7.62 3.34
CA SER A 2 -8.34 7.34 2.74
C SER A 2 -7.90 5.88 2.93
N VAL A 3 -7.23 5.35 1.92
CA VAL A 3 -6.65 4.01 1.92
C VAL A 3 -5.16 4.13 1.69
N LEU A 4 -4.37 3.49 2.55
CA LEU A 4 -2.92 3.39 2.41
C LEU A 4 -2.56 2.09 1.69
N LEU A 5 -1.85 2.21 0.57
CA LEU A 5 -1.18 1.12 -0.11
C LEU A 5 0.31 1.17 0.26
N GLU A 6 0.78 0.20 1.03
CA GLU A 6 2.21 0.00 1.24
C GLU A 6 2.78 -0.77 0.05
N THR A 7 3.82 -0.23 -0.59
CA THR A 7 4.49 -0.89 -1.72
C THR A 7 5.97 -1.05 -1.44
N ASN A 8 6.64 -1.95 -2.16
CA ASN A 8 8.10 -2.07 -2.12
C ASN A 8 8.86 -0.85 -2.69
N ALA A 9 8.16 0.15 -3.23
CA ALA A 9 8.71 1.43 -3.68
C ALA A 9 8.32 2.62 -2.77
N GLY A 10 7.62 2.37 -1.67
CA GLY A 10 7.11 3.37 -0.74
C GLY A 10 5.58 3.40 -0.68
N ASN A 11 5.05 4.34 0.10
CA ASN A 11 3.63 4.38 0.44
C ASN A 11 2.85 5.26 -0.55
N LEU A 12 1.63 4.83 -0.89
CA LEU A 12 0.65 5.64 -1.61
C LEU A 12 -0.60 5.78 -0.75
N VAL A 13 -1.02 7.00 -0.46
CA VAL A 13 -2.28 7.29 0.24
C VAL A 13 -3.29 7.76 -0.79
N ILE A 14 -4.40 7.04 -0.92
CA ILE A 14 -5.49 7.35 -1.85
C ILE A 14 -6.64 7.95 -1.06
N ASP A 15 -6.95 9.21 -1.33
CA ASP A 15 -8.15 9.88 -0.85
C ASP A 15 -9.33 9.55 -1.76
N LEU A 16 -10.37 8.92 -1.20
CA LEU A 16 -11.55 8.43 -1.89
C LEU A 16 -12.64 9.50 -1.98
N PHE A 17 -13.27 9.57 -3.15
CA PHE A 17 -14.40 10.46 -3.46
C PHE A 17 -15.73 9.81 -3.07
N VAL A 18 -15.91 9.54 -1.77
CA VAL A 18 -17.05 8.79 -1.25
C VAL A 18 -18.41 9.40 -1.60
N ASP A 19 -18.49 10.74 -1.67
CA ASP A 19 -19.74 11.42 -2.03
C ASP A 19 -20.05 11.39 -3.53
N SER A 20 -19.02 11.42 -4.38
CA SER A 20 -19.17 11.51 -5.85
C SER A 20 -19.05 10.18 -6.58
N ALA A 21 -18.44 9.18 -5.93
CA ALA A 21 -18.21 7.83 -6.43
C ALA A 21 -18.40 6.80 -5.30
N PRO A 22 -19.58 6.75 -4.65
CA PRO A 22 -19.83 5.88 -3.49
C PRO A 22 -19.67 4.39 -3.81
N ASN A 23 -20.14 3.93 -4.97
CA ASN A 23 -20.11 2.51 -5.32
C ASN A 23 -18.67 2.03 -5.58
N GLU A 24 -17.89 2.82 -6.30
CA GLU A 24 -16.47 2.57 -6.55
C GLU A 24 -15.67 2.60 -5.24
N SER A 25 -15.87 3.63 -4.41
CA SER A 25 -15.18 3.77 -3.13
C SER A 25 -15.49 2.61 -2.20
N ARG A 26 -16.75 2.20 -2.10
CA ARG A 26 -17.19 1.05 -1.31
C ARG A 26 -16.55 -0.24 -1.80
N THR A 27 -16.54 -0.47 -3.11
CA THR A 27 -15.94 -1.66 -3.70
C THR A 27 -14.43 -1.70 -3.48
N PHE A 28 -13.74 -0.58 -3.68
CA PHE A 28 -12.30 -0.49 -3.44
C PHE A 28 -11.95 -0.77 -1.97
N ILE A 29 -12.70 -0.19 -1.02
CA ILE A 29 -12.53 -0.46 0.42
C ILE A 29 -12.76 -1.94 0.72
N ALA A 30 -13.83 -2.54 0.18
CA ALA A 30 -14.13 -3.95 0.41
C ALA A 30 -12.99 -4.87 -0.06
N LEU A 31 -12.41 -4.59 -1.23
CA LEU A 31 -11.26 -5.33 -1.78
C LEU A 31 -9.98 -5.12 -0.95
N CYS A 32 -9.76 -3.91 -0.41
CA CYS A 32 -8.65 -3.66 0.50
C CYS A 32 -8.82 -4.38 1.84
N LEU A 33 -10.05 -4.38 2.41
CA LEU A 33 -10.34 -5.06 3.68
C LEU A 33 -10.18 -6.57 3.56
N SER A 34 -10.57 -7.16 2.42
CA SER A 34 -10.41 -8.60 2.12
C SER A 34 -8.98 -8.99 1.72
N LYS A 35 -8.02 -8.04 1.77
CA LYS A 35 -6.62 -8.24 1.39
C LYS A 35 -6.43 -8.65 -0.08
N PHE A 36 -7.43 -8.43 -0.94
CA PHE A 36 -7.42 -8.84 -2.34
C PHE A 36 -6.22 -8.29 -3.13
N TYR A 37 -5.84 -7.05 -2.88
CA TYR A 37 -4.78 -6.37 -3.64
C TYR A 37 -3.35 -6.75 -3.22
N HIS A 38 -3.16 -7.60 -2.22
CA HIS A 38 -1.81 -7.98 -1.77
C HIS A 38 -1.04 -8.67 -2.90
N TYR A 39 0.22 -8.28 -3.04
CA TYR A 39 1.17 -8.69 -4.08
C TYR A 39 0.76 -8.36 -5.53
N SER A 40 -0.26 -7.52 -5.72
CA SER A 40 -0.61 -7.00 -7.04
C SER A 40 0.53 -6.13 -7.58
N PRO A 41 1.08 -6.43 -8.77
CA PRO A 41 2.09 -5.58 -9.39
C PRO A 41 1.47 -4.35 -10.04
N PHE A 42 2.30 -3.32 -10.21
CA PHE A 42 2.06 -2.22 -11.12
C PHE A 42 2.60 -2.60 -12.50
N VAL A 43 1.71 -2.62 -13.49
CA VAL A 43 1.99 -3.07 -14.87
C VAL A 43 1.41 -2.09 -15.88
N ASN A 44 1.71 -2.28 -17.17
CA ASN A 44 1.28 -1.38 -18.25
C ASN A 44 1.59 0.10 -17.98
N VAL A 45 2.76 0.36 -17.39
CA VAL A 45 3.20 1.72 -17.08
C VAL A 45 3.38 2.47 -18.40
N ARG A 46 2.59 3.51 -18.59
CA ARG A 46 2.72 4.47 -19.68
C ARG A 46 3.14 5.79 -19.07
N LYS A 47 4.40 6.17 -19.31
CA LYS A 47 5.01 7.38 -18.73
C LYS A 47 4.17 8.61 -19.04
N ASN A 48 3.93 9.43 -18.02
CA ASN A 48 3.12 10.64 -18.06
C ASN A 48 1.67 10.42 -18.50
N PHE A 49 1.17 9.19 -18.37
CA PHE A 49 -0.18 8.81 -18.77
C PHE A 49 -0.88 8.03 -17.65
N ALA A 50 -0.65 6.72 -17.53
CA ALA A 50 -1.30 5.90 -16.51
C ALA A 50 -0.50 4.62 -16.21
N VAL A 51 -0.77 4.03 -15.06
CA VAL A 51 -0.29 2.69 -14.66
C VAL A 51 -1.46 1.86 -14.15
N ASP A 52 -1.45 0.56 -14.43
CA ASP A 52 -2.49 -0.38 -14.02
C ASP A 52 -2.02 -1.22 -12.82
N SER A 53 -2.95 -1.56 -11.92
CA SER A 53 -2.73 -2.52 -10.83
C SER A 53 -4.03 -3.22 -10.43
N GLY A 54 -3.98 -4.02 -9.36
CA GLY A 54 -5.13 -4.72 -8.80
C GLY A 54 -5.38 -6.12 -9.36
N ASN A 55 -4.36 -6.75 -9.96
CA ASN A 55 -4.38 -8.17 -10.33
C ASN A 55 -3.31 -8.95 -9.53
N PRO A 56 -3.66 -9.62 -8.43
CA PRO A 56 -2.70 -10.37 -7.62
C PRO A 56 -2.13 -11.60 -8.34
N CYS A 57 -2.77 -12.09 -9.40
CA CYS A 57 -2.37 -13.27 -10.16
C CYS A 57 -1.72 -12.95 -11.52
N PHE A 58 -1.29 -11.70 -11.73
CA PHE A 58 -0.61 -11.28 -12.95
C PHE A 58 0.53 -12.24 -13.35
N PRO A 59 0.66 -12.63 -14.64
CA PRO A 59 -0.04 -12.09 -15.81
C PRO A 59 -1.40 -12.72 -16.12
N ASP A 60 -1.87 -13.69 -15.34
CA ASP A 60 -3.11 -14.43 -15.61
C ASP A 60 -4.31 -13.84 -14.83
N PRO A 61 -5.15 -13.00 -15.45
CA PRO A 61 -6.27 -12.35 -14.77
C PRO A 61 -7.40 -13.34 -14.46
N LEU A 62 -7.50 -14.46 -15.19
CA LEU A 62 -8.55 -15.46 -15.00
C LEU A 62 -8.30 -16.31 -13.73
N SER A 63 -7.04 -16.39 -13.31
CA SER A 63 -6.66 -17.00 -12.04
C SER A 63 -6.90 -16.10 -10.83
N ALA A 64 -7.22 -14.82 -11.03
CA ALA A 64 -7.50 -13.91 -9.90
C ALA A 64 -8.78 -14.36 -9.18
N PRO A 65 -8.81 -14.35 -7.84
CA PRO A 65 -10.04 -14.61 -7.09
C PRO A 65 -11.14 -13.69 -7.61
N GLN A 66 -12.30 -14.24 -7.97
CA GLN A 66 -13.43 -13.40 -8.31
C GLN A 66 -13.95 -12.77 -7.01
N PRO A 67 -14.21 -11.45 -6.99
CA PRO A 67 -14.94 -10.85 -5.87
C PRO A 67 -16.30 -11.54 -5.73
N ASP A 68 -16.82 -11.59 -4.50
CA ASP A 68 -18.07 -12.28 -4.22
C ASP A 68 -19.20 -11.72 -5.11
N ASN A 69 -20.00 -12.61 -5.72
CA ASN A 69 -21.00 -12.25 -6.75
C ASN A 69 -22.10 -11.30 -6.23
N ASP A 70 -22.21 -11.12 -4.91
CA ASP A 70 -23.14 -10.18 -4.27
C ASP A 70 -22.69 -8.71 -4.36
N MET A 71 -21.50 -8.44 -4.91
CA MET A 71 -21.09 -7.09 -5.28
C MET A 71 -21.83 -6.66 -6.55
N ASN A 72 -23.13 -6.36 -6.44
CA ASN A 72 -23.94 -5.70 -7.47
C ASN A 72 -23.33 -4.33 -7.78
N TYR A 73 -22.29 -4.33 -8.60
CA TYR A 73 -21.52 -3.14 -8.94
C TYR A 73 -22.19 -2.43 -10.11
N THR A 74 -22.69 -1.24 -9.82
CA THR A 74 -23.13 -0.28 -10.82
C THR A 74 -22.25 0.95 -10.67
N PRO A 75 -21.53 1.39 -11.71
CA PRO A 75 -20.73 2.60 -11.60
C PRO A 75 -21.59 3.79 -11.19
N SER A 76 -21.12 4.56 -10.21
CA SER A 76 -21.78 5.77 -9.72
C SER A 76 -20.99 7.04 -10.06
N SER A 77 -19.71 6.90 -10.41
CA SER A 77 -18.88 8.03 -10.78
C SER A 77 -19.18 8.52 -12.19
N HIS A 78 -19.41 9.83 -12.29
CA HIS A 78 -19.48 10.57 -13.54
C HIS A 78 -18.17 11.31 -13.86
N LEU A 79 -17.12 11.11 -13.05
CA LEU A 79 -15.83 11.77 -13.21
C LEU A 79 -14.93 10.95 -14.14
N SER A 80 -14.45 11.61 -15.19
CA SER A 80 -13.45 11.05 -16.09
C SER A 80 -12.02 11.31 -15.58
N PRO A 81 -11.07 10.40 -15.88
CA PRO A 81 -9.67 10.56 -15.49
C PRO A 81 -9.00 11.64 -16.35
N GLU A 82 -8.55 12.72 -15.72
CA GLU A 82 -7.96 13.90 -16.38
C GLU A 82 -6.67 14.38 -15.71
N LYS A 83 -6.53 14.21 -14.39
CA LYS A 83 -5.49 14.85 -13.58
C LYS A 83 -4.52 13.83 -13.01
N LEU A 84 -3.26 14.25 -12.87
CA LEU A 84 -2.20 13.51 -12.18
C LEU A 84 -2.70 13.04 -10.80
N GLY A 85 -2.46 11.76 -10.49
CA GLY A 85 -2.80 11.16 -9.22
C GLY A 85 -4.24 10.67 -9.09
N GLN A 86 -5.13 10.93 -10.06
CA GLN A 86 -6.47 10.34 -10.02
C GLN A 86 -6.42 8.81 -10.14
N VAL A 87 -7.25 8.14 -9.36
CA VAL A 87 -7.38 6.68 -9.32
C VAL A 87 -8.76 6.29 -9.81
N PHE A 88 -8.83 5.32 -10.73
CA PHE A 88 -10.07 4.96 -11.40
C PHE A 88 -10.16 3.47 -11.75
N PHE A 89 -11.38 2.94 -11.80
CA PHE A 89 -11.65 1.63 -12.40
C PHE A 89 -11.77 1.79 -13.91
N THR A 90 -11.15 0.89 -14.68
CA THR A 90 -11.24 0.92 -16.14
C THR A 90 -12.59 0.35 -16.61
N SER A 91 -13.31 1.06 -17.47
CA SER A 91 -14.59 0.63 -18.01
C SER A 91 -14.38 -0.23 -19.27
N LYS A 92 -14.21 -1.55 -19.13
CA LYS A 92 -14.18 -2.50 -20.27
C LYS A 92 -15.53 -3.22 -20.41
N GLY A 93 -16.52 -2.53 -20.96
CA GLY A 93 -17.86 -3.09 -21.16
C GLY A 93 -18.72 -3.10 -19.90
N ASN A 94 -19.64 -4.08 -19.79
CA ASN A 94 -20.59 -4.19 -18.67
C ASN A 94 -20.06 -5.00 -17.47
N GLU A 95 -18.86 -5.58 -17.57
CA GLU A 95 -18.31 -6.43 -16.52
C GLU A 95 -17.44 -5.62 -15.55
N PHE A 96 -17.67 -5.81 -14.25
CA PHE A 96 -16.84 -5.22 -13.21
C PHE A 96 -15.43 -5.84 -13.24
N SER A 97 -14.41 -4.99 -13.15
CA SER A 97 -13.02 -5.43 -12.97
C SER A 97 -12.46 -4.84 -11.68
N PRO A 98 -11.85 -5.65 -10.79
CA PRO A 98 -11.19 -5.13 -9.60
C PRO A 98 -9.87 -4.40 -9.92
N GLN A 99 -9.42 -4.44 -11.18
CA GLN A 99 -8.24 -3.72 -11.63
C GLN A 99 -8.50 -2.22 -11.69
N PHE A 100 -7.59 -1.45 -11.13
CA PHE A 100 -7.65 0.01 -11.13
C PHE A 100 -6.40 0.59 -11.77
N SER A 101 -6.49 1.84 -12.21
CA SER A 101 -5.39 2.57 -12.80
C SER A 101 -5.16 3.88 -12.05
N ILE A 102 -3.92 4.35 -12.05
CA ILE A 102 -3.51 5.64 -11.47
C ILE A 102 -2.97 6.52 -12.60
N CYS A 103 -3.49 7.74 -12.70
CA CYS A 103 -2.99 8.75 -13.64
C CYS A 103 -1.57 9.19 -13.24
N LEU A 104 -0.60 9.01 -14.15
CA LEU A 104 0.79 9.46 -14.02
C LEU A 104 1.04 10.81 -14.70
N GLY A 105 0.03 11.36 -15.36
CA GLY A 105 0.03 12.67 -15.99
C GLY A 105 -1.38 13.02 -16.46
N PRO A 106 -1.54 14.08 -17.27
CA PRO A 106 -2.80 14.38 -17.92
C PRO A 106 -3.21 13.23 -18.84
N VAL A 107 -4.42 12.72 -18.62
CA VAL A 107 -4.98 11.62 -19.41
C VAL A 107 -6.11 12.16 -20.27
N THR A 108 -6.12 11.76 -21.55
CA THR A 108 -7.25 11.96 -22.46
C THR A 108 -7.69 10.62 -23.00
N ASP A 109 -8.95 10.54 -23.44
CA ASP A 109 -9.48 9.39 -24.18
C ASP A 109 -9.48 8.04 -23.44
N ILE A 110 -9.42 8.04 -22.09
CA ILE A 110 -9.67 6.84 -21.28
C ILE A 110 -11.08 6.89 -20.70
N SER A 111 -11.84 5.83 -20.95
CA SER A 111 -13.09 5.57 -20.24
C SER A 111 -12.80 4.88 -18.90
N GLY A 112 -13.10 5.56 -17.81
CA GLY A 112 -12.91 5.05 -16.47
C GLY A 112 -13.74 5.81 -15.46
N HIS A 113 -14.00 5.17 -14.33
CA HIS A 113 -14.78 5.72 -13.23
C HIS A 113 -13.83 6.14 -12.11
N VAL A 114 -13.56 7.45 -12.02
CA VAL A 114 -12.66 8.00 -11.00
C VAL A 114 -13.31 7.89 -9.64
N PHE A 115 -12.58 7.35 -8.68
CA PHE A 115 -13.07 7.14 -7.31
C PHE A 115 -12.14 7.68 -6.23
N GLY A 116 -10.96 8.18 -6.60
CA GLY A 116 -10.07 8.82 -5.65
C GLY A 116 -8.91 9.55 -6.30
N THR A 117 -8.02 10.07 -5.47
CA THR A 117 -6.79 10.74 -5.86
C THR A 117 -5.66 10.42 -4.90
N ILE A 118 -4.42 10.46 -5.35
CA ILE A 118 -3.26 10.40 -4.47
C ILE A 118 -3.26 11.65 -3.58
N GLY A 119 -3.41 11.45 -2.28
CA GLY A 119 -3.24 12.49 -1.25
C GLY A 119 -1.78 12.60 -0.82
N GLU A 120 -1.10 11.46 -0.66
CA GLU A 120 0.32 11.37 -0.30
C GLU A 120 1.04 10.25 -1.03
N GLY A 121 2.37 10.33 -1.09
CA GLY A 121 3.19 9.34 -1.79
C GLY A 121 3.58 9.72 -3.22
N PHE A 122 3.48 11.01 -3.60
CA PHE A 122 3.87 11.48 -4.92
C PHE A 122 5.31 11.12 -5.32
N THR A 123 6.24 10.99 -4.36
CA THR A 123 7.60 10.50 -4.65
C THR A 123 7.61 9.05 -5.12
N THR A 124 6.72 8.20 -4.59
CA THR A 124 6.54 6.82 -5.05
C THR A 124 5.84 6.79 -6.40
N LEU A 125 4.87 7.69 -6.62
CA LEU A 125 4.21 7.83 -7.91
C LEU A 125 5.18 8.26 -9.02
N GLU A 126 6.05 9.23 -8.74
CA GLU A 126 7.13 9.68 -9.62
C GLU A 126 8.13 8.55 -9.89
N TYR A 127 8.51 7.79 -8.87
CA TYR A 127 9.36 6.61 -9.05
C TYR A 127 8.72 5.55 -9.97
N ILE A 128 7.41 5.31 -9.85
CA ILE A 128 6.68 4.41 -10.77
C ILE A 128 6.69 4.99 -12.20
N ASN A 129 6.50 6.30 -12.36
CA ASN A 129 6.50 6.96 -13.67
C ASN A 129 7.86 6.88 -14.37
N ASP A 130 8.94 7.04 -13.62
CA ASP A 130 10.30 7.13 -14.16
C ASP A 130 11.01 5.78 -14.28
N CYS A 131 10.43 4.70 -13.74
CA CYS A 131 11.05 3.38 -13.75
C CYS A 131 11.41 2.90 -15.17
N VAL A 132 12.39 2.00 -15.24
CA VAL A 132 12.82 1.39 -16.50
C VAL A 132 11.85 0.27 -16.85
N LEU A 133 11.36 0.28 -18.08
CA LEU A 133 10.31 -0.61 -18.58
C LEU A 133 10.86 -1.57 -19.63
N ASP A 134 10.23 -2.73 -19.76
CA ASP A 134 10.37 -3.57 -20.95
C ASP A 134 9.47 -3.10 -22.11
N GLU A 135 9.52 -3.82 -23.22
CA GLU A 135 8.72 -3.53 -24.44
C GLU A 135 7.20 -3.59 -24.21
N THR A 136 6.76 -4.26 -23.14
CA THR A 136 5.34 -4.39 -22.77
C THR A 136 4.86 -3.30 -21.81
N GLY A 137 5.75 -2.40 -21.40
CA GLY A 137 5.46 -1.38 -20.38
C GLY A 137 5.46 -1.94 -18.96
N ARG A 138 6.05 -3.12 -18.72
CA ARG A 138 6.22 -3.68 -17.37
C ARG A 138 7.56 -3.21 -16.78
N PRO A 139 7.59 -2.76 -15.51
CA PRO A 139 8.84 -2.43 -14.83
C PRO A 139 9.86 -3.58 -14.87
N LEU A 140 11.14 -3.28 -15.14
CA LEU A 140 12.23 -4.27 -15.07
C LEU A 140 12.46 -4.76 -13.64
N LYS A 141 12.20 -3.89 -12.66
CA LYS A 141 12.09 -4.24 -11.25
C LYS A 141 10.62 -4.07 -10.85
N ASP A 142 9.95 -5.17 -10.52
CA ASP A 142 8.53 -5.14 -10.18
C ASP A 142 8.29 -4.22 -8.97
N ILE A 143 7.26 -3.39 -9.09
CA ILE A 143 6.70 -2.61 -7.99
C ILE A 143 5.38 -3.28 -7.62
N ARG A 144 5.18 -3.61 -6.34
CA ARG A 144 4.00 -4.36 -5.87
C ARG A 144 3.41 -3.78 -4.61
N ILE A 145 2.09 -3.90 -4.50
CA ILE A 145 1.36 -3.65 -3.26
C ILE A 145 1.70 -4.78 -2.29
N LEU A 146 2.30 -4.45 -1.15
CA LEU A 146 2.61 -5.41 -0.09
C LEU A 146 1.41 -5.53 0.84
N HIS A 147 0.92 -4.39 1.32
CA HIS A 147 -0.18 -4.31 2.27
C HIS A 147 -1.17 -3.19 1.94
N THR A 148 -2.42 -3.39 2.36
CA THR A 148 -3.48 -2.40 2.24
C THR A 148 -4.10 -2.13 3.61
N PHE A 149 -4.19 -0.85 3.96
CA PHE A 149 -4.77 -0.38 5.21
C PHE A 149 -5.88 0.62 4.92
N VAL A 150 -7.09 0.32 5.39
CA VAL A 150 -8.21 1.26 5.35
C VAL A 150 -8.12 2.14 6.60
N LEU A 151 -7.78 3.42 6.41
CA LEU A 151 -7.53 4.35 7.51
C LEU A 151 -8.84 4.83 8.13
N ASP A 152 -9.86 5.04 7.30
CA ASP A 152 -11.21 5.44 7.68
C ASP A 152 -12.23 4.75 6.78
N ASP A 153 -13.13 3.95 7.36
CA ASP A 153 -14.21 3.24 6.64
C ASP A 153 -15.57 3.94 6.89
N PRO A 154 -16.05 4.76 5.93
CA PRO A 154 -17.32 5.47 6.08
C PRO A 154 -18.54 4.56 5.88
N PHE A 155 -18.36 3.34 5.35
CA PHE A 155 -19.45 2.44 5.02
C PHE A 155 -19.73 1.42 6.13
N SER A 156 -18.85 1.33 7.14
CA SER A 156 -18.96 0.37 8.24
C SER A 156 -19.20 -1.05 7.74
N LEU A 157 -18.38 -1.50 6.78
CA LEU A 157 -18.61 -2.78 6.11
C LEU A 157 -18.45 -3.93 7.12
N PRO A 158 -19.34 -4.95 7.09
CA PRO A 158 -19.25 -6.12 7.97
C PRO A 158 -18.18 -7.11 7.48
N ILE A 159 -17.03 -6.61 7.04
CA ILE A 159 -15.90 -7.41 6.55
C ILE A 159 -14.85 -7.40 7.64
N GLU A 160 -14.69 -8.54 8.30
CA GLU A 160 -13.56 -8.74 9.21
C GLU A 160 -12.29 -8.92 8.37
N SER A 161 -11.30 -8.05 8.59
CA SER A 161 -10.08 -8.07 7.79
C SER A 161 -9.25 -9.30 8.16
N PRO A 162 -9.00 -10.23 7.23
CA PRO A 162 -8.19 -11.41 7.53
C PRO A 162 -6.73 -11.00 7.80
N PRO A 163 -5.95 -11.86 8.47
CA PRO A 163 -4.51 -11.65 8.61
C PRO A 163 -3.86 -11.50 7.22
N SER A 164 -2.79 -10.72 7.15
CA SER A 164 -2.05 -10.51 5.90
C SER A 164 -1.64 -11.86 5.29
N PRO A 165 -2.06 -12.15 4.04
CA PRO A 165 -1.80 -13.44 3.42
C PRO A 165 -0.33 -13.57 3.07
N TYR A 166 0.21 -14.80 3.14
CA TYR A 166 1.50 -15.12 2.54
C TYR A 166 1.36 -15.18 1.01
N PRO A 167 2.39 -14.78 0.24
CA PRO A 167 2.36 -14.85 -1.21
C PRO A 167 2.35 -16.30 -1.66
N THR A 168 1.53 -16.58 -2.67
CA THR A 168 1.46 -17.89 -3.32
C THR A 168 2.70 -18.14 -4.17
N GLN A 169 3.05 -19.40 -4.44
CA GLN A 169 4.20 -19.75 -5.28
C GLN A 169 4.15 -19.05 -6.66
N LYS A 170 2.95 -18.95 -7.27
CA LYS A 170 2.76 -18.22 -8.54
C LYS A 170 3.14 -16.74 -8.43
N GLN A 171 2.82 -16.10 -7.31
CA GLN A 171 3.17 -14.70 -7.06
C GLN A 171 4.69 -14.53 -6.90
N ILE A 172 5.33 -15.45 -6.18
CA ILE A 172 6.79 -15.49 -6.01
C ILE A 172 7.49 -15.66 -7.37
N ASP A 173 7.07 -16.66 -8.15
CA ASP A 173 7.64 -16.96 -9.46
C ASP A 173 7.45 -15.80 -10.46
N SER A 174 6.40 -14.99 -10.27
CA SER A 174 6.13 -13.84 -11.14
C SER A 174 7.01 -12.62 -10.85
N PHE A 175 7.73 -12.58 -9.72
CA PHE A 175 8.44 -11.40 -9.25
C PHE A 175 9.72 -11.12 -10.06
N ARG A 176 9.85 -9.93 -10.64
CA ARG A 176 11.08 -9.49 -11.34
C ARG A 176 11.98 -8.65 -10.44
N LEU A 177 13.11 -9.22 -10.03
CA LEU A 177 14.29 -8.50 -9.55
C LEU A 177 15.28 -8.47 -10.71
N LEU A 178 15.94 -7.33 -10.97
CA LEU A 178 16.86 -7.12 -12.09
C LEU A 178 17.63 -8.40 -12.49
N LEU A 179 17.29 -8.95 -13.66
CA LEU A 179 17.85 -10.18 -14.20
C LEU A 179 19.17 -9.87 -14.91
N ASP A 180 20.29 -10.34 -14.35
CA ASP A 180 21.42 -10.73 -15.18
C ASP A 180 21.28 -12.25 -15.43
N GLN A 181 21.29 -12.67 -16.69
CA GLN A 181 20.78 -13.98 -17.14
C GLN A 181 21.60 -15.20 -16.68
N SER A 182 22.73 -15.01 -15.99
CA SER A 182 23.62 -16.10 -15.55
C SER A 182 23.30 -16.70 -14.18
N ALA A 183 22.34 -16.13 -13.43
CA ALA A 183 22.11 -16.49 -12.03
C ALA A 183 20.69 -17.03 -11.74
N LEU A 184 20.04 -17.72 -12.70
CA LEU A 184 18.62 -18.12 -12.56
C LEU A 184 18.33 -19.06 -11.36
N GLU A 185 19.28 -19.91 -10.97
CA GLU A 185 19.13 -20.78 -9.78
C GLU A 185 19.40 -20.03 -8.48
N ASP A 186 20.44 -19.19 -8.46
CA ASP A 186 20.77 -18.35 -7.30
C ASP A 186 19.65 -17.31 -7.05
N ILE A 187 19.06 -16.73 -8.11
CA ILE A 187 17.94 -15.77 -8.03
C ILE A 187 16.63 -16.45 -7.62
N LYS A 188 16.41 -17.74 -7.86
CA LYS A 188 15.24 -18.44 -7.28
C LYS A 188 15.40 -18.56 -5.77
N ALA A 189 16.60 -18.88 -5.30
CA ALA A 189 16.92 -18.89 -3.88
C ALA A 189 16.88 -17.48 -3.28
N GLU A 190 17.35 -16.47 -4.01
CA GLU A 190 17.40 -15.06 -3.60
C GLU A 190 16.02 -14.37 -3.69
N SER A 191 15.16 -14.74 -4.64
CA SER A 191 13.77 -14.31 -4.75
C SER A 191 12.92 -14.95 -3.65
N HIS A 192 13.14 -16.24 -3.37
CA HIS A 192 12.54 -16.90 -2.22
C HIS A 192 13.09 -16.30 -0.91
N ALA A 193 14.38 -15.96 -0.83
CA ALA A 193 14.97 -15.32 0.35
C ALA A 193 14.53 -13.87 0.53
N LEU A 194 14.40 -13.06 -0.52
CA LEU A 194 13.89 -11.69 -0.48
C LEU A 194 12.40 -11.68 -0.21
N THR A 195 11.67 -12.63 -0.76
CA THR A 195 10.27 -12.88 -0.40
C THR A 195 10.19 -13.26 1.07
N LEU A 196 11.03 -14.17 1.57
CA LEU A 196 11.11 -14.51 2.99
C LEU A 196 11.65 -13.36 3.86
N GLU A 197 12.42 -12.42 3.32
CA GLU A 197 12.92 -11.22 3.99
C GLU A 197 11.82 -10.15 4.11
N VAL A 198 11.01 -9.99 3.06
CA VAL A 198 9.75 -9.23 3.05
C VAL A 198 8.69 -9.92 3.92
N LEU A 199 8.75 -11.25 4.09
CA LEU A 199 7.85 -12.02 4.97
C LEU A 199 8.37 -12.20 6.41
N GLY A 200 9.62 -11.78 6.70
CA GLY A 200 10.21 -11.80 8.05
C GLY A 200 10.80 -13.13 8.55
N ASP A 201 10.98 -14.15 7.69
CA ASP A 201 11.24 -15.54 8.11
C ASP A 201 12.69 -16.07 7.93
N LEU A 202 13.65 -15.32 7.38
CA LEU A 202 15.10 -15.68 7.45
C LEU A 202 16.02 -14.46 7.62
N PRO A 203 17.09 -14.54 8.45
CA PRO A 203 18.02 -13.44 8.65
C PRO A 203 19.22 -13.53 7.70
N SER A 204 19.36 -12.56 6.77
CA SER A 204 20.61 -12.01 6.15
C SER A 204 20.41 -11.68 4.65
N ALA A 205 20.94 -10.60 4.05
CA ALA A 205 21.69 -9.43 4.49
C ALA A 205 21.68 -8.36 3.36
N LYS A 206 21.70 -7.08 3.77
CA LYS A 206 21.91 -5.84 2.96
C LYS A 206 20.69 -5.19 2.28
N ILE A 207 19.64 -4.94 3.03
CA ILE A 207 19.07 -3.62 3.40
C ILE A 207 17.90 -3.98 4.31
N GLN A 208 18.12 -3.94 5.62
CA GLN A 208 17.14 -4.41 6.58
C GLN A 208 15.92 -3.47 6.53
N PRO A 209 14.69 -3.95 6.24
CA PRO A 209 13.48 -3.27 6.68
C PRO A 209 13.65 -3.02 8.18
N SER A 210 13.33 -1.83 8.67
CA SER A 210 13.53 -1.56 10.08
C SER A 210 12.54 -2.41 10.88
N GLU A 211 12.98 -3.60 11.33
CA GLU A 211 12.29 -4.53 12.26
C GLU A 211 11.99 -3.88 13.63
N LYS A 212 12.28 -2.60 13.73
CA LYS A 212 12.20 -1.72 14.86
C LYS A 212 11.00 -0.77 14.75
N VAL A 213 10.30 -0.73 13.63
CA VAL A 213 9.20 0.22 13.40
C VAL A 213 7.85 -0.49 13.50
N LEU A 214 6.96 0.11 14.29
CA LEU A 214 5.59 -0.30 14.48
C LEU A 214 4.68 0.71 13.76
N PHE A 215 3.78 0.23 12.93
CA PHE A 215 2.70 1.02 12.36
C PHE A 215 1.50 1.03 13.30
N ILE A 216 0.85 2.17 13.45
CA ILE A 216 -0.36 2.31 14.26
C ILE A 216 -1.37 3.14 13.46
N CYS A 217 -2.59 2.64 13.31
CA CYS A 217 -3.69 3.37 12.69
C CYS A 217 -4.96 3.36 13.55
N LYS A 218 -5.99 4.05 13.06
CA LYS A 218 -7.24 4.32 13.79
C LYS A 218 -7.02 5.13 15.06
N LEU A 219 -5.99 5.98 15.09
CA LEU A 219 -5.73 6.91 16.17
C LEU A 219 -6.89 7.91 16.32
N ASN A 220 -7.01 8.52 17.50
CA ASN A 220 -7.85 9.69 17.65
C ASN A 220 -7.17 10.88 16.95
N PRO A 221 -7.91 11.73 16.19
CA PRO A 221 -7.35 12.95 15.61
C PRO A 221 -6.64 13.87 16.61
N VAL A 222 -6.99 13.79 17.90
CA VAL A 222 -6.37 14.57 18.96
C VAL A 222 -5.11 13.94 19.55
N THR A 223 -4.86 12.64 19.31
CA THR A 223 -3.68 11.94 19.83
C THR A 223 -2.41 12.57 19.26
N ALA A 224 -1.48 12.94 20.14
CA ALA A 224 -0.19 13.52 19.76
C ALA A 224 0.95 12.48 19.82
N GLU A 225 2.07 12.85 19.21
CA GLU A 225 3.29 12.05 19.17
C GLU A 225 3.82 11.76 20.60
N ASP A 226 3.68 12.71 21.52
CA ASP A 226 4.05 12.56 22.94
C ASP A 226 3.18 11.54 23.68
N ASP A 227 1.88 11.46 23.37
CA ASP A 227 0.96 10.49 23.97
C ASP A 227 1.34 9.07 23.56
N LEU A 228 1.57 8.87 22.27
CA LEU A 228 2.07 7.60 21.74
C LEU A 228 3.43 7.25 22.36
N ARG A 229 4.33 8.21 22.51
CA ARG A 229 5.62 7.97 23.17
C ARG A 229 5.44 7.50 24.62
N LEU A 230 4.58 8.16 25.39
CA LEU A 230 4.28 7.84 26.78
C LEU A 230 3.65 6.44 26.92
N ILE A 231 2.77 6.07 26.00
CA ILE A 231 2.12 4.76 25.99
C ILE A 231 3.12 3.67 25.63
N PHE A 232 3.86 3.85 24.54
CA PHE A 232 4.68 2.79 23.96
C PHE A 232 6.08 2.64 24.60
N GLN A 233 6.59 3.65 25.30
CA GLN A 233 7.91 3.58 25.97
C GLN A 233 7.98 2.46 27.02
N ARG A 234 6.83 2.02 27.55
CA ARG A 234 6.73 0.90 28.51
C ARG A 234 7.19 -0.43 27.92
N PHE A 235 7.18 -0.57 26.60
CA PHE A 235 7.59 -1.79 25.91
C PHE A 235 9.07 -1.77 25.56
N GLY A 236 9.68 -0.58 25.47
CA GLY A 236 11.10 -0.38 25.24
C GLY A 236 11.43 1.06 24.86
N GLU A 237 12.72 1.35 24.72
CA GLU A 237 13.21 2.67 24.33
C GLU A 237 12.80 3.04 22.90
N ILE A 238 12.24 4.24 22.74
CA ILE A 238 11.71 4.77 21.47
C ILE A 238 12.70 5.76 20.85
N THR A 239 13.14 5.44 19.64
CA THR A 239 13.97 6.28 18.78
C THR A 239 13.19 7.44 18.20
N SER A 240 12.01 7.17 17.64
CA SER A 240 11.19 8.17 16.95
C SER A 240 9.70 7.83 17.03
N VAL A 241 8.85 8.85 17.10
CA VAL A 241 7.40 8.75 16.89
C VAL A 241 7.04 9.76 15.81
N GLU A 242 6.23 9.34 14.84
CA GLU A 242 5.79 10.20 13.75
C GLU A 242 4.31 9.94 13.48
N ILE A 243 3.45 10.94 13.69
CA ILE A 243 2.06 10.90 13.26
C ILE A 243 1.98 11.59 11.91
N ILE A 244 1.35 10.94 10.94
CA ILE A 244 1.20 11.51 9.61
C ILE A 244 0.00 12.45 9.61
N ARG A 245 0.23 13.64 9.04
CA ARG A 245 -0.72 14.75 9.03
C ARG A 245 -0.89 15.23 7.59
N ASP A 246 -2.12 15.57 7.23
CA ASP A 246 -2.45 16.18 5.96
C ASP A 246 -1.59 17.44 5.76
N ARG A 247 -0.81 17.46 4.67
CA ARG A 247 0.15 18.53 4.37
C ARG A 247 -0.49 19.90 4.17
N ARG A 248 -1.76 19.97 3.77
CA ARG A 248 -2.50 21.21 3.50
C ARG A 248 -3.21 21.74 4.73
N THR A 249 -3.81 20.84 5.52
CA THR A 249 -4.65 21.23 6.67
C THR A 249 -3.95 21.11 8.02
N GLY A 250 -2.87 20.32 8.10
CA GLY A 250 -2.16 20.02 9.33
C GLY A 250 -2.89 19.05 10.27
N HIS A 251 -4.07 18.57 9.88
CA HIS A 251 -4.85 17.61 10.66
C HIS A 251 -4.21 16.22 10.62
N SER A 252 -4.28 15.50 11.74
CA SER A 252 -3.83 14.11 11.83
C SER A 252 -4.64 13.22 10.88
N LEU A 253 -3.94 12.41 10.08
CA LEU A 253 -4.54 11.36 9.27
C LEU A 253 -4.89 10.11 10.10
N CYS A 254 -4.76 10.20 11.43
CA CYS A 254 -5.12 9.14 12.37
C CYS A 254 -4.27 7.86 12.24
N TYR A 255 -3.04 8.00 11.74
CA TYR A 255 -2.04 6.93 11.76
C TYR A 255 -0.63 7.49 11.97
N GLY A 256 0.29 6.61 12.35
CA GLY A 256 1.67 6.96 12.61
C GLY A 256 2.60 5.76 12.69
N PHE A 257 3.88 6.06 12.89
CA PHE A 257 4.96 5.10 12.98
C PHE A 257 5.74 5.32 14.28
N ILE A 258 6.06 4.24 14.98
CA ILE A 258 6.90 4.26 16.18
C ILE A 258 8.14 3.42 15.93
N GLU A 259 9.30 4.06 15.95
CA GLU A 259 10.59 3.38 15.87
C GLU A 259 11.14 3.12 17.26
N PHE A 260 11.40 1.86 17.57
CA PHE A 260 12.05 1.39 18.78
C PHE A 260 13.56 1.22 18.60
N THR A 261 14.30 1.17 19.69
CA THR A 261 15.73 0.80 19.63
C THR A 261 15.90 -0.72 19.41
N ASN A 262 14.97 -1.52 19.95
CA ASN A 262 15.06 -2.98 20.01
C ASN A 262 13.85 -3.65 19.33
N LYS A 263 14.11 -4.66 18.48
CA LYS A 263 13.08 -5.49 17.83
C LYS A 263 12.14 -6.18 18.83
N SER A 264 12.69 -6.68 19.93
CA SER A 264 11.88 -7.35 20.97
C SER A 264 10.85 -6.41 21.62
N ALA A 265 11.07 -5.10 21.60
CA ALA A 265 10.10 -4.12 22.08
C ALA A 265 8.90 -3.99 21.14
N VAL A 266 9.13 -4.05 19.82
CA VAL A 266 8.11 -4.02 18.78
C VAL A 266 7.16 -5.21 18.93
N GLU A 267 7.69 -6.42 19.05
CA GLU A 267 6.88 -7.64 19.20
C GLU A 267 6.02 -7.61 20.47
N ARG A 268 6.58 -7.09 21.57
CA ARG A 268 5.83 -6.92 22.83
C ARG A 268 4.74 -5.86 22.71
N ALA A 269 5.04 -4.75 22.04
CA ALA A 269 4.10 -3.67 21.79
C ALA A 269 2.95 -4.16 20.91
N TYR A 270 3.25 -4.79 19.78
CA TYR A 270 2.27 -5.39 18.86
C TYR A 270 1.30 -6.32 19.60
N LYS A 271 1.83 -7.32 20.33
CA LYS A 271 1.00 -8.30 21.05
C LYS A 271 0.10 -7.69 22.13
N LYS A 272 0.48 -6.56 22.71
CA LYS A 272 -0.24 -5.94 23.84
C LYS A 272 -1.12 -4.76 23.43
N MET A 273 -0.81 -4.10 22.33
CA MET A 273 -1.47 -2.85 21.92
C MET A 273 -2.46 -3.04 20.78
N GLU A 274 -2.45 -4.20 20.10
CA GLU A 274 -3.45 -4.50 19.08
C GLU A 274 -4.87 -4.46 19.67
N GLY A 275 -5.73 -3.62 19.08
CA GLY A 275 -7.12 -3.43 19.50
C GLY A 275 -7.32 -2.68 20.81
N VAL A 276 -6.25 -2.14 21.42
CA VAL A 276 -6.33 -1.35 22.67
C VAL A 276 -6.99 0.01 22.42
N ILE A 277 -7.72 0.51 23.42
CA ILE A 277 -8.34 1.84 23.35
C ILE A 277 -7.31 2.90 23.76
N ILE A 278 -7.02 3.83 22.86
CA ILE A 278 -6.24 5.06 23.10
C ILE A 278 -7.15 6.24 22.75
N ASP A 279 -7.31 7.17 23.69
CA ASP A 279 -8.16 8.36 23.55
C ASP A 279 -9.55 8.03 22.96
N ASP A 280 -10.25 7.08 23.57
CA ASP A 280 -11.58 6.60 23.16
C ASP A 280 -11.68 5.93 21.77
N ARG A 281 -10.56 5.61 21.12
CA ARG A 281 -10.55 4.80 19.88
C ARG A 281 -9.74 3.53 20.02
N LYS A 282 -10.30 2.41 19.52
CA LYS A 282 -9.54 1.17 19.35
C LYS A 282 -8.52 1.34 18.23
N VAL A 283 -7.25 1.27 18.60
CA VAL A 283 -6.15 1.37 17.63
C VAL A 283 -5.86 0.01 17.02
N HIS A 284 -5.36 0.04 15.79
CA HIS A 284 -4.81 -1.14 15.12
C HIS A 284 -3.31 -0.93 14.96
N VAL A 285 -2.56 -1.99 15.22
CA VAL A 285 -1.11 -1.99 15.33
C VAL A 285 -0.58 -3.09 14.44
N ASP A 286 0.36 -2.75 13.56
CA ASP A 286 0.99 -3.72 12.66
C ASP A 286 2.51 -3.51 12.61
N PHE A 287 3.24 -4.53 12.16
CA PHE A 287 4.67 -4.38 11.92
C PHE A 287 4.89 -3.53 10.67
N SER A 288 5.68 -2.46 10.76
CA SER A 288 5.98 -1.65 9.59
C SER A 288 7.12 -2.29 8.81
N GLN A 289 6.89 -2.53 7.51
CA GLN A 289 7.94 -2.98 6.59
C GLN A 289 8.62 -1.81 5.85
N SER A 290 8.28 -0.58 6.21
CA SER A 290 8.71 0.61 5.48
C SER A 290 10.22 0.86 5.65
N THR A 291 10.94 0.81 4.54
CA THR A 291 12.35 1.21 4.47
C THR A 291 12.43 2.73 4.37
N LYS A 292 12.63 3.44 5.50
CA LYS A 292 13.01 4.86 5.45
C LYS A 292 14.35 4.99 4.72
N ARG A 293 14.35 5.43 3.46
CA ARG A 293 15.56 5.94 2.80
C ARG A 293 16.00 7.21 3.52
N LYS A 294 17.07 7.13 4.32
CA LYS A 294 17.81 8.31 4.79
C LYS A 294 18.23 9.12 3.57
N ARG A 295 17.63 10.30 3.35
CA ARG A 295 18.21 11.32 2.47
C ARG A 295 19.46 11.84 3.18
N ASN A 296 20.63 11.36 2.78
CA ASN A 296 21.89 11.97 3.19
C ASN A 296 21.89 13.41 2.68
N ARG A 297 22.03 14.34 3.61
CA ARG A 297 22.15 15.77 3.37
C ARG A 297 23.58 16.16 3.67
N ASP A 298 24.52 15.60 2.90
CA ASP A 298 25.91 16.03 2.90
C ASP A 298 26.37 15.97 1.45
N ASP A 299 26.49 17.15 0.84
CA ASP A 299 27.50 17.52 -0.17
C ASP A 299 27.29 19.00 -0.52
N PHE A 300 27.67 19.86 0.44
CA PHE A 300 28.20 21.17 0.13
C PHE A 300 29.71 21.09 0.38
N ILE A 301 30.49 21.08 -0.70
CA ILE A 301 31.77 21.79 -0.78
C ILE A 301 31.79 22.50 -2.13
#